data_AF-A0AAN6DYB2-F1
#
_entry.id   AF-A0AAN6DYB2-F1
#
_cell.length_a   1.000
_cell.length_b   1.000
_cell.length_c   1.000
_cell.angle_alpha   90.00
_cell.angle_beta   90.00
_cell.angle_gamma   90.00
#
_symmetry.space_group_name_H-M   'P 1'
#
loop_
_entity.id
_entity.type
_entity.pdbx_description
1 polymer ?
#
loop_
_entity_poly.entity_id
_entity_poly.type
_entity_poly.pdbx_seq_one_letter_code
_entity_poly.pdbx_strand_id
1 'polypeptide(L)'
;MGVVSPSDDELESQAGVVQQEEDESGTQWFTRLQQWHSDNNNALVHTALDSHRRDMFMSYPMTPGQPSMASIDEYIYTQRQEELCLHITPDANHPALSVLIPMAMQDTGLFRAFLAAAQSQYEWRRNRNPRNPQRSQAMIMIQNDAIATLQKRLSQPAAHLDDGVIMSVLHLMVADSCSMDLPALKLHLKGVRQILALRGGLSDTPAHLALRAILATNEFYIALGQYLQLSPDDLSTVPMQPITYVQHPFPSEVTRDLAKLPVGLAEAALSGQLSVRCMRMLSNLAQWAHLANIQASSTEDAMMRYCRLFCEPREFARDAVMLLLDLRRSNIPPGLEHVVCLGLAIIVRHLSGQNRTNIFDHASLTALMANVKAIDTPSVAESEVIIWLALVINWRAHTAGGVPAADDLLDYVLDSFPAARSWKGITKICRKFWWFGRLEQQWKLYWQRGLDRVKSRSSGSRLLERQALNLVQR
;
A
#
# COMPACT_ATOMS: atom_id res chain seq x y z
N MET A 1 -38.29 8.33 61.83
CA MET A 1 -38.52 9.59 62.55
C MET A 1 -37.24 10.41 62.39
N GLY A 2 -37.23 11.71 62.10
CA GLY A 2 -38.30 12.63 61.70
C GLY A 2 -37.63 13.92 61.19
N VAL A 3 -38.25 14.63 60.25
CA VAL A 3 -37.69 15.85 59.64
C VAL A 3 -37.78 17.03 60.62
N VAL A 4 -36.71 17.82 60.77
CA VAL A 4 -36.80 19.22 61.21
C VAL A 4 -35.75 20.05 60.46
N SER A 5 -36.22 21.11 59.79
CA SER A 5 -35.42 22.28 59.39
C SER A 5 -36.03 23.53 60.04
N PRO A 6 -35.20 24.49 60.46
CA PRO A 6 -35.52 25.92 60.43
C PRO A 6 -34.46 26.64 59.54
N SER A 7 -34.82 27.38 58.48
CA SER A 7 -35.50 28.68 58.40
C SER A 7 -34.63 29.89 58.78
N ASP A 8 -34.03 30.49 57.74
CA ASP A 8 -33.98 31.93 57.36
C ASP A 8 -33.59 33.06 58.35
N ASP A 9 -33.25 34.22 57.74
CA ASP A 9 -32.78 35.52 58.29
C ASP A 9 -31.33 35.48 58.89
N GLU A 10 -30.39 36.42 58.70
CA GLU A 10 -30.29 37.83 58.25
C GLU A 10 -28.98 38.02 57.39
N LEU A 11 -28.66 39.10 56.62
CA LEU A 11 -29.35 40.24 56.01
C LEU A 11 -28.46 40.90 54.89
N GLU A 12 -29.10 41.61 53.95
CA GLU A 12 -28.69 42.83 53.20
C GLU A 12 -27.24 43.16 52.72
N SER A 13 -27.12 43.30 51.38
CA SER A 13 -26.62 44.52 50.66
C SER A 13 -25.09 44.78 50.55
N GLN A 14 -24.51 45.54 49.60
CA GLN A 14 -25.01 46.42 48.51
C GLN A 14 -24.27 46.19 47.16
N ALA A 15 -24.76 46.88 46.11
CA ALA A 15 -24.31 46.83 44.71
C ALA A 15 -22.83 47.19 44.41
N GLY A 16 -22.32 46.62 43.32
CA GLY A 16 -21.15 47.09 42.57
C GLY A 16 -21.33 46.80 41.07
N VAL A 17 -21.24 47.83 40.22
CA VAL A 17 -21.47 47.75 38.76
C VAL A 17 -20.17 47.47 38.01
N VAL A 18 -20.12 46.43 37.16
CA VAL A 18 -19.18 46.30 36.03
C VAL A 18 -19.88 45.66 34.82
N GLN A 19 -19.34 45.95 33.63
CA GLN A 19 -19.92 45.75 32.29
C GLN A 19 -19.95 44.31 31.75
N GLN A 20 -20.77 44.13 30.70
CA GLN A 20 -20.64 43.23 29.55
C GLN A 20 -19.86 41.91 29.69
N GLU A 21 -20.54 40.80 29.36
CA GLU A 21 -19.95 39.79 28.47
C GLU A 21 -21.06 39.05 27.69
N GLU A 22 -20.94 39.07 26.35
CA GLU A 22 -21.80 38.33 25.43
C GLU A 22 -21.17 36.97 25.10
N ASP A 23 -21.99 35.91 25.13
CA ASP A 23 -21.82 34.63 24.43
C ASP A 23 -20.56 33.75 24.69
N GLU A 24 -20.45 33.21 25.92
CA GLU A 24 -19.52 32.10 26.23
C GLU A 24 -20.13 30.68 26.08
N SER A 25 -21.13 30.49 25.21
CA SER A 25 -21.81 29.19 25.09
C SER A 25 -21.14 28.20 24.11
N GLY A 26 -20.35 28.70 23.15
CA GLY A 26 -19.75 27.88 22.08
C GLY A 26 -18.48 27.11 22.47
N THR A 27 -17.67 27.64 23.40
CA THR A 27 -16.31 27.13 23.66
C THR A 27 -16.27 26.00 24.69
N GLN A 28 -17.13 26.04 25.71
CA GLN A 28 -17.05 25.10 26.84
C GLN A 28 -17.29 23.64 26.45
N TRP A 29 -18.14 23.35 25.46
CA TRP A 29 -18.34 21.95 25.02
C TRP A 29 -17.13 21.44 24.23
N PHE A 30 -16.46 22.30 23.45
CA PHE A 30 -15.22 21.97 22.74
C PHE A 30 -14.09 21.69 23.72
N THR A 31 -13.94 22.51 24.76
CA THR A 31 -12.96 22.29 25.84
C THR A 31 -13.27 21.01 26.63
N ARG A 32 -14.54 20.72 26.93
CA ARG A 32 -14.95 19.45 27.55
C ARG A 32 -14.71 18.25 26.64
N LEU A 33 -14.85 18.38 25.32
CA LEU A 33 -14.51 17.32 24.36
C LEU A 33 -12.99 17.08 24.31
N GLN A 34 -12.20 18.16 24.33
CA GLN A 34 -10.74 18.08 24.41
C GLN A 34 -10.26 17.47 25.73
N GLN A 35 -10.87 17.82 26.86
CA GLN A 35 -10.58 17.19 28.16
C GLN A 35 -11.01 15.71 28.19
N TRP A 36 -12.18 15.37 27.66
CA TRP A 36 -12.59 13.97 27.50
C TRP A 36 -11.62 13.17 26.60
N HIS A 37 -11.04 13.81 25.58
CA HIS A 37 -10.00 13.23 24.73
C HIS A 37 -8.59 13.26 25.32
N SER A 38 -8.29 14.05 26.36
CA SER A 38 -7.00 14.02 27.08
C SER A 38 -7.01 13.00 28.21
N ASP A 39 -8.14 12.85 28.90
CA ASP A 39 -8.29 11.94 30.03
C ASP A 39 -8.44 10.49 29.56
N ASN A 40 -8.85 10.29 28.30
CA ASN A 40 -9.02 8.99 27.69
C ASN A 40 -7.83 8.63 26.77
N ASN A 41 -6.65 8.41 27.36
CA ASN A 41 -5.40 8.04 26.66
C ASN A 41 -5.48 6.74 25.81
N ASN A 42 -6.59 6.00 25.87
CA ASN A 42 -6.86 4.81 25.05
C ASN A 42 -7.83 5.07 23.88
N ALA A 43 -8.31 6.31 23.69
CA ALA A 43 -9.23 6.66 22.61
C ALA A 43 -8.49 6.73 21.25
N LEU A 44 -8.58 5.63 20.49
CA LEU A 44 -8.11 5.54 19.11
C LEU A 44 -8.72 6.66 18.24
N VAL A 45 -7.92 7.25 17.35
CA VAL A 45 -8.34 8.41 16.55
C VAL A 45 -9.37 8.03 15.49
N HIS A 46 -10.44 8.82 15.37
CA HIS A 46 -11.41 8.70 14.29
C HIS A 46 -10.77 8.95 12.91
N THR A 47 -11.02 8.02 12.00
CA THR A 47 -10.59 8.03 10.61
C THR A 47 -11.77 8.37 9.68
N ALA A 48 -11.50 8.60 8.39
CA ALA A 48 -12.55 8.77 7.39
C ALA A 48 -13.44 7.51 7.22
N LEU A 49 -13.02 6.35 7.72
CA LEU A 49 -13.84 5.14 7.79
C LEU A 49 -14.92 5.28 8.88
N ASP A 50 -14.60 5.94 10.00
CA ASP A 50 -15.51 6.08 11.15
C ASP A 50 -16.66 7.07 10.86
N SER A 51 -16.43 8.13 10.07
CA SER A 51 -17.44 9.16 9.76
C SER A 51 -18.62 8.66 8.91
N HIS A 52 -18.51 7.49 8.29
CA HIS A 52 -19.55 6.89 7.44
C HIS A 52 -20.11 5.57 7.97
N ARG A 53 -19.64 5.10 9.13
CA ARG A 53 -19.97 3.78 9.67
C ARG A 53 -20.75 3.94 10.98
N ARG A 54 -21.99 3.46 11.00
CA ARG A 54 -22.66 3.13 12.27
C ARG A 54 -22.13 1.77 12.71
N ASP A 55 -21.59 1.69 13.92
CA ASP A 55 -21.15 0.42 14.50
C ASP A 55 -22.36 -0.52 14.65
N MET A 56 -22.44 -1.53 13.78
CA MET A 56 -23.51 -2.53 13.81
C MET A 56 -23.42 -3.47 15.03
N PHE A 57 -22.31 -3.41 15.78
CA PHE A 57 -22.03 -4.24 16.94
C PHE A 57 -22.04 -3.45 18.25
N MET A 58 -22.36 -2.15 18.25
CA MET A 58 -22.42 -1.31 19.45
C MET A 58 -23.42 -1.82 20.52
N SER A 59 -24.35 -2.71 20.13
CA SER A 59 -25.30 -3.37 21.02
C SER A 59 -24.79 -4.67 21.68
N TYR A 60 -23.59 -5.15 21.33
CA TYR A 60 -23.00 -6.34 21.94
C TYR A 60 -22.20 -5.98 23.20
N PRO A 61 -22.32 -6.74 24.30
CA PRO A 61 -21.61 -6.45 25.55
C PRO A 61 -20.09 -6.61 25.38
N MET A 62 -19.35 -5.50 25.41
CA MET A 62 -17.89 -5.53 25.35
C MET A 62 -17.31 -6.14 26.63
N THR A 63 -16.63 -7.28 26.48
CA THR A 63 -15.88 -7.91 27.57
C THR A 63 -14.42 -7.43 27.54
N PRO A 64 -13.84 -6.95 28.66
CA PRO A 64 -12.44 -6.53 28.70
C PRO A 64 -11.49 -7.63 28.20
N GLY A 65 -10.57 -7.26 27.29
CA GLY A 65 -9.61 -8.19 26.69
C GLY A 65 -10.08 -8.91 25.43
N GLN A 66 -11.33 -8.74 24.97
CA GLN A 66 -11.77 -9.25 23.67
C GLN A 66 -11.41 -8.30 22.51
N PRO A 67 -11.21 -8.82 21.28
CA PRO A 67 -11.05 -7.99 20.09
C PRO A 67 -12.30 -7.15 19.86
N SER A 68 -12.12 -5.94 19.35
CA SER A 68 -13.27 -5.13 18.96
C SER A 68 -13.94 -5.75 17.73
N MET A 69 -15.26 -5.93 17.76
CA MET A 69 -16.02 -6.34 16.57
C MET A 69 -15.85 -5.34 15.41
N ALA A 70 -15.59 -4.06 15.72
CA ALA A 70 -15.24 -3.04 14.75
C ALA A 70 -13.95 -3.34 13.97
N SER A 71 -13.00 -4.11 14.54
CA SER A 71 -11.78 -4.52 13.83
C SER A 71 -12.06 -5.51 12.69
N ILE A 72 -12.96 -6.49 12.94
CA ILE A 72 -13.39 -7.49 11.95
C ILE A 72 -14.23 -6.81 10.87
N ASP A 73 -15.20 -5.99 11.29
CA ASP A 73 -16.07 -5.25 10.40
C ASP A 73 -15.28 -4.27 9.51
N GLU A 74 -14.30 -3.56 10.06
CA GLU A 74 -13.41 -2.72 9.27
C GLU A 74 -12.51 -3.54 8.35
N TYR A 75 -11.96 -4.67 8.79
CA TYR A 75 -11.19 -5.57 7.92
C TYR A 75 -12.03 -5.97 6.70
N ILE A 76 -13.27 -6.43 6.93
CA ILE A 76 -14.20 -6.83 5.87
C ILE A 76 -14.46 -5.67 4.91
N TYR A 77 -14.80 -4.48 5.43
CA TYR A 77 -15.04 -3.30 4.61
C TYR A 77 -13.82 -2.86 3.80
N THR A 78 -12.63 -2.90 4.41
CA THR A 78 -11.37 -2.54 3.74
C THR A 78 -11.09 -3.45 2.56
N GLN A 79 -11.23 -4.76 2.75
CA GLN A 79 -11.03 -5.76 1.70
C GLN A 79 -12.12 -5.71 0.63
N ARG A 80 -13.36 -5.37 1.01
CA ARG A 80 -14.49 -5.17 0.08
C ARG A 80 -14.30 -3.96 -0.83
N GLN A 81 -13.69 -2.90 -0.29
CA GLN A 81 -13.31 -1.67 -0.99
C GLN A 81 -11.88 -1.70 -1.55
N GLU A 82 -11.22 -2.87 -1.55
CA GLU A 82 -9.90 -3.02 -2.16
C GLU A 82 -10.04 -3.10 -3.69
N GLU A 83 -9.25 -2.31 -4.40
CA GLU A 83 -9.13 -2.40 -5.85
C GLU A 83 -7.94 -3.27 -6.21
N LEU A 84 -8.21 -4.46 -6.74
CA LEU A 84 -7.18 -5.22 -7.44
C LEU A 84 -6.64 -4.40 -8.62
N CYS A 85 -5.47 -4.80 -9.11
CA CYS A 85 -4.70 -4.01 -10.07
C CYS A 85 -5.58 -3.54 -11.26
N LEU A 86 -5.48 -2.24 -11.60
CA LEU A 86 -6.19 -1.58 -12.71
C LEU A 86 -7.72 -1.39 -12.48
N HIS A 87 -8.10 -0.93 -11.28
CA HIS A 87 -9.49 -0.65 -10.84
C HIS A 87 -10.43 -1.85 -11.03
N ILE A 88 -10.03 -2.99 -10.48
CA ILE A 88 -10.87 -4.19 -10.46
C ILE A 88 -11.34 -4.39 -9.03
N THR A 89 -12.57 -4.01 -8.74
CA THR A 89 -13.20 -4.20 -7.42
C THR A 89 -13.99 -5.52 -7.45
N PRO A 90 -13.54 -6.58 -6.75
CA PRO A 90 -14.24 -7.88 -6.72
C PRO A 90 -15.41 -7.91 -5.73
N ASP A 91 -15.56 -6.86 -4.90
CA ASP A 91 -16.54 -6.75 -3.82
C ASP A 91 -16.47 -7.99 -2.89
N ALA A 92 -17.59 -8.68 -2.63
CA ALA A 92 -17.62 -9.90 -1.84
C ALA A 92 -16.72 -11.04 -2.37
N ASN A 93 -16.34 -11.03 -3.65
CA ASN A 93 -15.45 -12.04 -4.25
C ASN A 93 -13.95 -11.75 -4.00
N HIS A 94 -13.59 -10.72 -3.22
CA HIS A 94 -12.20 -10.46 -2.87
C HIS A 94 -11.57 -11.70 -2.20
N PRO A 95 -10.39 -12.20 -2.62
CA PRO A 95 -9.86 -13.47 -2.11
C PRO A 95 -9.68 -13.53 -0.58
N ALA A 96 -9.42 -12.40 0.08
CA ALA A 96 -9.41 -12.35 1.54
C ALA A 96 -10.81 -12.60 2.17
N LEU A 97 -11.89 -12.17 1.50
CA LEU A 97 -13.26 -12.35 1.96
C LEU A 97 -13.86 -13.70 1.55
N SER A 98 -13.56 -14.16 0.34
CA SER A 98 -14.20 -15.32 -0.28
C SER A 98 -13.43 -16.64 -0.10
N VAL A 99 -12.15 -16.56 0.29
CA VAL A 99 -11.29 -17.73 0.54
C VAL A 99 -10.76 -17.71 1.97
N LEU A 100 -10.04 -16.65 2.36
CA LEU A 100 -9.32 -16.63 3.64
C LEU A 100 -10.25 -16.53 4.85
N ILE A 101 -11.21 -15.59 4.90
CA ILE A 101 -12.17 -15.51 6.01
C ILE A 101 -12.94 -16.84 6.20
N PRO A 102 -13.49 -17.49 5.16
CA PRO A 102 -14.11 -18.80 5.29
C PRO A 102 -13.18 -19.88 5.87
N MET A 103 -11.92 -19.94 5.44
CA MET A 103 -10.93 -20.85 6.04
C MET A 103 -10.71 -20.54 7.53
N ALA A 104 -10.58 -19.26 7.90
CA ALA A 104 -10.39 -18.85 9.28
C ALA A 104 -11.61 -19.14 10.17
N MET A 105 -12.83 -18.92 9.67
CA MET A 105 -14.07 -19.18 10.43
C MET A 105 -14.32 -20.68 10.70
N GLN A 106 -13.70 -21.57 9.93
CA GLN A 106 -13.81 -23.03 10.09
C GLN A 106 -12.81 -23.59 11.13
N ASP A 107 -11.84 -22.81 11.59
CA ASP A 107 -10.75 -23.28 12.45
C ASP A 107 -10.47 -22.28 13.60
N THR A 108 -10.77 -22.69 14.84
CA THR A 108 -10.66 -21.81 16.01
C THR A 108 -9.23 -21.31 16.30
N GLY A 109 -8.19 -22.02 15.84
CA GLY A 109 -6.80 -21.58 15.99
C GLY A 109 -6.44 -20.51 14.98
N LEU A 110 -6.77 -20.77 13.72
CA LEU A 110 -6.59 -19.83 12.63
C LEU A 110 -7.43 -18.56 12.81
N PHE A 111 -8.66 -18.67 13.31
CA PHE A 111 -9.51 -17.52 13.63
C PHE A 111 -8.84 -16.56 14.61
N ARG A 112 -8.12 -17.06 15.63
CA ARG A 112 -7.36 -16.19 16.56
C ARG A 112 -6.22 -15.47 15.85
N ALA A 113 -5.49 -16.13 14.97
CA ALA A 113 -4.45 -15.47 14.18
C ALA A 113 -5.04 -14.37 13.27
N PHE A 114 -6.15 -14.65 12.60
CA PHE A 114 -6.92 -13.67 11.84
C PHE A 114 -7.37 -12.47 12.70
N LEU A 115 -7.91 -12.72 13.90
CA LEU A 115 -8.31 -11.66 14.84
C LEU A 115 -7.12 -10.79 15.27
N ALA A 116 -5.96 -11.40 15.55
CA ALA A 116 -4.74 -10.65 15.86
C ALA A 116 -4.35 -9.71 14.70
N ALA A 117 -4.39 -10.20 13.45
CA ALA A 117 -4.11 -9.39 12.27
C ALA A 117 -5.11 -8.23 12.09
N ALA A 118 -6.41 -8.51 12.18
CA ALA A 118 -7.48 -7.51 12.03
C ALA A 118 -7.40 -6.42 13.11
N GLN A 119 -7.25 -6.81 14.38
CA GLN A 119 -7.10 -5.88 15.50
C GLN A 119 -5.82 -5.03 15.36
N SER A 120 -4.71 -5.62 14.90
CA SER A 120 -3.46 -4.87 14.67
C SER A 120 -3.59 -3.84 13.56
N GLN A 121 -4.27 -4.16 12.45
CA GLN A 121 -4.54 -3.21 11.36
C GLN A 121 -5.50 -2.09 11.78
N TYR A 122 -6.49 -2.41 12.60
CA TYR A 122 -7.44 -1.47 13.19
C TYR A 122 -6.75 -0.45 14.12
N GLU A 123 -5.88 -0.93 15.02
CA GLU A 123 -5.06 -0.10 15.91
C GLU A 123 -4.03 0.73 15.12
N TRP A 124 -3.29 0.12 14.20
CA TRP A 124 -2.26 0.79 13.39
C TRP A 124 -2.81 1.98 12.60
N ARG A 125 -3.99 1.86 11.97
CA ARG A 125 -4.60 2.96 11.22
C ARG A 125 -4.94 4.18 12.08
N ARG A 126 -5.38 3.93 13.31
CA ARG A 126 -5.84 4.93 14.29
C ARG A 126 -4.72 5.47 15.19
N ASN A 127 -3.52 4.93 15.06
CA ASN A 127 -2.36 5.39 15.81
C ASN A 127 -1.94 6.81 15.39
N ARG A 128 -1.77 7.68 16.39
CA ARG A 128 -1.26 9.06 16.25
C ARG A 128 0.22 9.11 15.86
N ASN A 129 1.03 8.14 16.28
CA ASN A 129 2.47 8.08 16.00
C ASN A 129 2.84 6.79 15.23
N PRO A 130 2.83 6.81 13.89
CA PRO A 130 3.17 5.63 13.06
C PRO A 130 4.57 5.04 13.30
N ARG A 131 5.48 5.75 13.99
CA ARG A 131 6.83 5.26 14.35
C ARG A 131 6.86 4.51 15.68
N ASN A 132 5.81 4.58 16.49
CA ASN A 132 5.69 3.88 17.76
C ASN A 132 4.27 3.28 17.91
N PRO A 133 3.99 2.14 17.25
CA PRO A 133 2.73 1.41 17.43
C PRO A 133 2.59 0.87 18.85
N GLN A 134 1.57 1.35 19.55
CA GLN A 134 1.12 0.79 20.82
C GLN A 134 0.15 -0.35 20.54
N ARG A 135 0.48 -1.55 21.00
CA ARG A 135 -0.40 -2.72 20.99
C ARG A 135 -1.35 -2.66 22.20
N SER A 136 -2.65 -2.87 22.00
CA SER A 136 -3.57 -3.02 23.13
C SER A 136 -3.34 -4.34 23.89
N GLN A 137 -3.75 -4.37 25.16
CA GLN A 137 -3.74 -5.61 25.96
C GLN A 137 -4.57 -6.73 25.30
N ALA A 138 -5.70 -6.38 24.67
CA ALA A 138 -6.54 -7.33 23.95
C ALA A 138 -5.79 -7.95 22.75
N MET A 139 -5.14 -7.11 21.93
CA MET A 139 -4.30 -7.55 20.81
C MET A 139 -3.22 -8.53 21.28
N ILE A 140 -2.49 -8.19 22.35
CA ILE A 140 -1.41 -9.03 22.92
C ILE A 140 -1.96 -10.39 23.38
N MET A 141 -3.11 -10.41 24.07
CA MET A 141 -3.72 -11.66 24.54
C MET A 141 -4.14 -12.57 23.37
N ILE A 142 -4.76 -12.01 22.33
CA ILE A 142 -5.17 -12.78 21.13
C ILE A 142 -3.93 -13.30 20.38
N GLN A 143 -2.87 -12.48 20.25
CA GLN A 143 -1.62 -12.89 19.60
C GLN A 143 -0.97 -14.06 20.36
N ASN A 144 -0.94 -14.00 21.70
CA ASN A 144 -0.41 -15.09 22.54
C ASN A 144 -1.22 -16.39 22.40
N ASP A 145 -2.55 -16.33 22.44
CA ASP A 145 -3.41 -17.51 22.25
C ASP A 145 -3.26 -18.12 20.84
N ALA A 146 -3.10 -17.28 19.81
CA ALA A 146 -2.84 -17.71 18.44
C ALA A 146 -1.49 -18.43 18.34
N ILE A 147 -0.43 -17.88 18.94
CA ILE A 147 0.91 -18.49 19.00
C ILE A 147 0.86 -19.83 19.74
N ALA A 148 0.21 -19.91 20.90
CA ALA A 148 0.08 -21.16 21.66
C ALA A 148 -0.68 -22.24 20.87
N THR A 149 -1.75 -21.85 20.16
CA THR A 149 -2.51 -22.78 19.30
C THR A 149 -1.68 -23.25 18.10
N LEU A 150 -0.93 -22.33 17.46
CA LEU A 150 -0.02 -22.64 16.37
C LEU A 150 1.11 -23.58 16.80
N GLN A 151 1.72 -23.37 17.98
CA GLN A 151 2.74 -24.26 18.54
C GLN A 151 2.21 -25.69 18.75
N LYS A 152 0.99 -25.83 19.29
CA LYS A 152 0.31 -27.14 19.44
C LYS A 152 0.02 -27.81 18.09
N ARG A 153 -0.22 -27.03 17.04
CA ARG A 153 -0.43 -27.54 15.68
C ARG A 153 0.88 -27.96 15.01
N LEU A 154 1.94 -27.18 15.20
CA LEU A 154 3.29 -27.45 14.68
C LEU A 154 3.95 -28.70 15.28
N SER A 155 3.52 -29.17 16.46
CA SER A 155 4.00 -30.44 17.03
C SER A 155 3.41 -31.69 16.36
N GLN A 156 2.45 -31.55 15.44
CA GLN A 156 1.89 -32.68 14.69
C GLN A 156 2.81 -33.07 13.51
N PRO A 157 3.06 -34.38 13.26
CA PRO A 157 3.99 -34.81 12.20
C PRO A 157 3.67 -34.28 10.80
N ALA A 158 2.38 -34.09 10.48
CA ALA A 158 1.91 -33.62 9.18
C ALA A 158 1.70 -32.08 9.11
N ALA A 159 2.12 -31.31 10.12
CA ALA A 159 1.85 -29.87 10.19
C ALA A 159 2.37 -29.05 9.00
N HIS A 160 3.38 -29.55 8.28
CA HIS A 160 3.92 -28.91 7.08
C HIS A 160 2.98 -28.99 5.86
N LEU A 161 2.02 -29.91 5.85
CA LEU A 161 1.01 -30.08 4.79
C LEU A 161 -0.26 -29.23 5.03
N ASP A 162 -0.34 -28.56 6.18
CA ASP A 162 -1.56 -27.92 6.67
C ASP A 162 -1.62 -26.42 6.30
N ASP A 163 -2.59 -26.05 5.46
CA ASP A 163 -2.82 -24.65 5.07
C ASP A 163 -3.10 -23.73 6.26
N GLY A 164 -3.75 -24.23 7.30
CA GLY A 164 -4.07 -23.45 8.50
C GLY A 164 -2.82 -23.08 9.30
N VAL A 165 -1.75 -23.88 9.25
CA VAL A 165 -0.45 -23.53 9.84
C VAL A 165 0.17 -22.35 9.08
N ILE A 166 0.25 -22.44 7.76
CA ILE A 166 0.82 -21.38 6.91
C ILE A 166 0.04 -20.09 7.07
N MET A 167 -1.29 -20.16 6.99
CA MET A 167 -2.17 -18.99 7.10
C MET A 167 -2.10 -18.34 8.49
N SER A 168 -1.97 -19.14 9.56
CA SER A 168 -1.75 -18.60 10.91
C SER A 168 -0.45 -17.83 11.01
N VAL A 169 0.65 -18.34 10.45
CA VAL A 169 1.95 -17.64 10.44
C VAL A 169 1.85 -16.34 9.63
N LEU A 170 1.20 -16.37 8.46
CA LEU A 170 1.02 -15.19 7.62
C LEU A 170 0.17 -14.09 8.29
N HIS A 171 -0.84 -14.45 9.09
CA HIS A 171 -1.59 -13.48 9.89
C HIS A 171 -0.77 -12.90 11.06
N LEU A 172 0.05 -13.70 11.74
CA LEU A 172 0.97 -13.20 12.75
C LEU A 172 1.99 -12.21 12.15
N MET A 173 2.51 -12.48 10.94
CA MET A 173 3.38 -11.54 10.21
C MET A 173 2.70 -10.19 9.92
N VAL A 174 1.39 -10.17 9.64
CA VAL A 174 0.64 -8.91 9.51
C VAL A 174 0.57 -8.16 10.85
N ALA A 175 0.34 -8.87 11.95
CA ALA A 175 0.31 -8.27 13.29
C ALA A 175 1.67 -7.66 13.69
N ASP A 176 2.76 -8.38 13.42
CA ASP A 176 4.13 -7.91 13.67
C ASP A 176 4.50 -6.72 12.78
N SER A 177 4.10 -6.73 11.51
CA SER A 177 4.28 -5.63 10.57
C SER A 177 3.57 -4.35 11.03
N CYS A 178 2.31 -4.46 11.48
CA CYS A 178 1.56 -3.34 12.08
C CYS A 178 2.20 -2.84 13.39
N SER A 179 2.85 -3.75 14.13
CA SER A 179 3.56 -3.47 15.38
C SER A 179 5.01 -3.01 15.19
N MET A 180 5.49 -2.89 13.94
CA MET A 180 6.88 -2.60 13.59
C MET A 180 7.91 -3.56 14.22
N ASP A 181 7.47 -4.78 14.62
CA ASP A 181 8.30 -5.81 15.24
C ASP A 181 9.06 -6.60 14.16
N LEU A 182 10.04 -5.93 13.56
CA LEU A 182 10.86 -6.50 12.50
C LEU A 182 11.58 -7.81 12.90
N PRO A 183 12.07 -7.99 14.15
CA PRO A 183 12.58 -9.29 14.61
C PRO A 183 11.54 -10.42 14.56
N ALA A 184 10.33 -10.21 15.10
CA ALA A 184 9.27 -11.22 15.06
C ALA A 184 8.84 -11.54 13.61
N LEU A 185 8.63 -10.50 12.80
CA LEU A 185 8.28 -10.62 11.38
C LEU A 185 9.32 -11.46 10.59
N LYS A 186 10.63 -11.24 10.83
CA LYS A 186 11.70 -12.02 10.22
C LYS A 186 11.70 -13.48 10.68
N LEU A 187 11.45 -13.73 11.96
CA LEU A 187 11.36 -15.09 12.52
C LEU A 187 10.19 -15.86 11.90
N HIS A 188 9.02 -15.24 11.79
CA HIS A 188 7.85 -15.83 11.14
C HIS A 188 8.06 -16.05 9.63
N LEU A 189 8.71 -15.11 8.92
CA LEU A 189 9.09 -15.30 7.52
C LEU A 189 10.03 -16.51 7.33
N LYS A 190 11.03 -16.68 8.21
CA LYS A 190 11.92 -17.84 8.20
C LYS A 190 11.13 -19.13 8.45
N GLY A 191 10.22 -19.12 9.42
CA GLY A 191 9.35 -20.25 9.74
C GLY A 191 8.45 -20.68 8.57
N VAL A 192 7.72 -19.75 7.95
CA VAL A 192 6.84 -20.09 6.82
C VAL A 192 7.63 -20.59 5.60
N ARG A 193 8.81 -20.01 5.31
CA ARG A 193 9.69 -20.53 4.24
C ARG A 193 10.17 -21.95 4.52
N GLN A 194 10.50 -22.29 5.77
CA GLN A 194 10.88 -23.65 6.15
C GLN A 194 9.70 -24.64 5.99
N ILE A 195 8.49 -24.24 6.42
CA ILE A 195 7.26 -25.04 6.22
C ILE A 195 7.02 -25.29 4.73
N LEU A 196 7.12 -24.25 3.90
CA LEU A 196 6.96 -24.36 2.45
C LEU A 196 8.02 -25.24 1.79
N ALA A 197 9.28 -25.17 2.23
CA ALA A 197 10.34 -26.04 1.75
C ALA A 197 10.07 -27.53 2.07
N LEU A 198 9.57 -27.83 3.29
CA LEU A 198 9.16 -29.19 3.68
C LEU A 198 7.94 -29.69 2.90
N ARG A 199 7.02 -28.78 2.52
CA ARG A 199 5.82 -29.10 1.73
C ARG A 199 6.10 -29.33 0.24
N GLY A 200 7.18 -28.75 -0.30
CA GLY A 200 7.42 -28.66 -1.74
C GLY A 200 6.75 -27.44 -2.42
N GLY A 201 6.40 -26.41 -1.64
CA GLY A 201 5.79 -25.18 -2.13
C GLY A 201 4.25 -25.13 -2.06
N LEU A 202 3.68 -24.21 -2.84
CA LEU A 202 2.24 -23.99 -2.99
C LEU A 202 1.88 -24.07 -4.48
N SER A 203 0.73 -24.67 -4.80
CA SER A 203 0.20 -24.76 -6.18
C SER A 203 -0.69 -23.54 -6.54
N ASP A 204 -1.44 -23.62 -7.64
CA ASP A 204 -2.29 -22.54 -8.14
C ASP A 204 -3.78 -22.70 -7.75
N THR A 205 -4.10 -23.34 -6.62
CA THR A 205 -5.47 -23.34 -6.08
C THR A 205 -5.84 -21.94 -5.54
N PRO A 206 -7.13 -21.58 -5.46
CA PRO A 206 -7.56 -20.28 -4.92
C PRO A 206 -7.00 -19.97 -3.53
N ALA A 207 -6.98 -20.97 -2.63
CA ALA A 207 -6.36 -20.87 -1.30
C ALA A 207 -4.86 -20.58 -1.38
N HIS A 208 -4.11 -21.37 -2.16
CA HIS A 208 -2.67 -21.19 -2.30
C HIS A 208 -2.28 -19.85 -2.94
N LEU A 209 -3.05 -19.38 -3.94
CA LEU A 209 -2.87 -18.05 -4.53
C LEU A 209 -3.11 -16.93 -3.49
N ALA A 210 -4.16 -17.06 -2.66
CA ALA A 210 -4.42 -16.09 -1.58
C ALA A 210 -3.32 -16.09 -0.51
N LEU A 211 -2.76 -17.26 -0.15
CA LEU A 211 -1.62 -17.38 0.76
C LEU A 211 -0.33 -16.79 0.17
N ARG A 212 -0.02 -17.10 -1.10
CA ARG A 212 1.11 -16.52 -1.85
C ARG A 212 1.03 -15.00 -1.91
N ALA A 213 -0.16 -14.44 -2.14
CA ALA A 213 -0.39 -13.00 -2.14
C ALA A 213 -0.02 -12.32 -0.81
N ILE A 214 -0.42 -12.88 0.33
CA ILE A 214 -0.05 -12.34 1.64
C ILE A 214 1.44 -12.51 1.92
N LEU A 215 2.03 -13.67 1.60
CA LEU A 215 3.47 -13.88 1.72
C LEU A 215 4.26 -12.85 0.91
N ALA A 216 3.92 -12.69 -0.37
CA ALA A 216 4.55 -11.73 -1.27
C ALA A 216 4.40 -10.28 -0.79
N THR A 217 3.26 -9.92 -0.18
CA THR A 217 3.07 -8.59 0.44
C THR A 217 4.05 -8.36 1.58
N ASN A 218 4.23 -9.33 2.49
CA ASN A 218 5.18 -9.21 3.60
C ASN A 218 6.63 -9.16 3.10
N GLU A 219 7.00 -10.06 2.17
CA GLU A 219 8.33 -10.08 1.55
C GLU A 219 8.65 -8.77 0.82
N PHE A 220 7.65 -8.18 0.14
CA PHE A 220 7.74 -6.86 -0.50
C PHE A 220 8.06 -5.75 0.49
N TYR A 221 7.33 -5.62 1.60
CA TYR A 221 7.59 -4.55 2.59
C TYR A 221 8.96 -4.69 3.26
N ILE A 222 9.40 -5.93 3.53
CA ILE A 222 10.73 -6.20 4.09
C ILE A 222 11.83 -5.78 3.11
N ALA A 223 11.75 -6.23 1.84
CA ALA A 223 12.71 -5.86 0.81
C ALA A 223 12.70 -4.34 0.52
N LEU A 224 11.52 -3.71 0.56
CA LEU A 224 11.37 -2.27 0.32
C LEU A 224 11.97 -1.44 1.46
N GLY A 225 11.79 -1.87 2.70
CA GLY A 225 12.43 -1.26 3.87
C GLY A 225 13.95 -1.33 3.78
N GLN A 226 14.49 -2.48 3.35
CA GLN A 226 15.93 -2.62 3.12
C GLN A 226 16.40 -1.72 1.97
N TYR A 227 15.74 -1.75 0.80
CA TYR A 227 16.10 -0.95 -0.38
C TYR A 227 16.08 0.56 -0.14
N LEU A 228 15.02 1.06 0.52
CA LEU A 228 14.86 2.48 0.88
C LEU A 228 15.66 2.90 2.14
N GLN A 229 16.46 1.99 2.72
CA GLN A 229 17.27 2.23 3.92
C GLN A 229 16.45 2.63 5.17
N LEU A 230 15.16 2.25 5.19
CA LEU A 230 14.27 2.40 6.34
C LEU A 230 14.45 1.26 7.37
N SER A 231 15.12 0.17 6.98
CA SER A 231 15.58 -0.90 7.85
C SER A 231 16.99 -1.37 7.45
N PRO A 232 17.77 -1.96 8.38
CA PRO A 232 19.09 -2.50 8.06
C PRO A 232 19.03 -3.58 6.97
N ASP A 233 20.00 -3.57 6.05
CA ASP A 233 20.18 -4.62 5.06
C ASP A 233 20.48 -5.96 5.75
N ASP A 234 19.85 -7.03 5.28
CA ASP A 234 19.96 -8.36 5.87
C ASP A 234 19.81 -9.46 4.81
N LEU A 235 20.98 -9.97 4.39
CA LEU A 235 21.14 -11.05 3.42
C LEU A 235 20.56 -12.40 3.90
N SER A 236 20.39 -12.60 5.22
CA SER A 236 19.75 -13.83 5.74
C SER A 236 18.23 -13.80 5.56
N THR A 237 17.64 -12.59 5.60
CA THR A 237 16.21 -12.38 5.38
C THR A 237 15.86 -12.25 3.89
N VAL A 238 16.67 -11.53 3.11
CA VAL A 238 16.50 -11.39 1.65
C VAL A 238 17.81 -11.77 0.96
N PRO A 239 17.99 -13.06 0.59
CA PRO A 239 19.20 -13.52 -0.10
C PRO A 239 19.42 -12.79 -1.42
N MET A 240 20.67 -12.45 -1.71
CA MET A 240 21.07 -11.79 -2.95
C MET A 240 21.10 -12.78 -4.12
N GLN A 241 20.61 -12.36 -5.29
CA GLN A 241 20.71 -13.14 -6.53
C GLN A 241 21.64 -12.44 -7.54
N PRO A 242 22.36 -13.19 -8.40
CA PRO A 242 23.22 -12.60 -9.41
C PRO A 242 22.40 -11.86 -10.47
N ILE A 243 22.96 -10.75 -10.97
CA ILE A 243 22.37 -9.94 -12.03
C ILE A 243 23.16 -10.18 -13.31
N THR A 244 22.45 -10.40 -14.42
CA THR A 244 23.06 -10.72 -15.71
C THR A 244 22.41 -9.87 -16.79
N TYR A 245 23.23 -9.05 -17.44
CA TYR A 245 22.90 -8.36 -18.67
C TYR A 245 23.38 -9.18 -19.85
N VAL A 246 22.68 -9.08 -20.97
CA VAL A 246 23.02 -9.73 -22.23
C VAL A 246 22.97 -8.70 -23.34
N GLN A 247 23.79 -8.89 -24.37
CA GLN A 247 23.85 -8.02 -25.55
C GLN A 247 23.40 -8.79 -26.78
N HIS A 248 23.12 -8.07 -27.88
CA HIS A 248 22.73 -8.70 -29.14
C HIS A 248 23.92 -9.48 -29.77
N PRO A 249 23.71 -10.69 -30.33
CA PRO A 249 22.45 -11.42 -30.45
C PRO A 249 21.99 -12.04 -29.12
N PHE A 250 20.72 -11.85 -28.79
CA PHE A 250 20.15 -12.37 -27.55
C PHE A 250 20.01 -13.91 -27.58
N PRO A 251 20.19 -14.59 -26.42
CA PRO A 251 19.82 -16.00 -26.28
C PRO A 251 18.35 -16.25 -26.62
N SER A 252 18.02 -17.44 -27.13
CA SER A 252 16.66 -17.82 -27.53
C SER A 252 15.62 -17.66 -26.42
N GLU A 253 15.99 -17.91 -25.16
CA GLU A 253 15.12 -17.67 -24.01
C GLU A 253 14.77 -16.20 -23.82
N VAL A 254 15.76 -15.31 -23.96
CA VAL A 254 15.59 -13.87 -23.83
C VAL A 254 14.76 -13.33 -24.99
N THR A 255 15.01 -13.80 -26.22
CA THR A 255 14.17 -13.47 -27.39
C THR A 255 12.70 -13.88 -27.18
N ARG A 256 12.45 -15.06 -26.60
CA ARG A 256 11.09 -15.53 -26.25
C ARG A 256 10.44 -14.68 -25.16
N ASP A 257 11.19 -14.24 -24.16
CA ASP A 257 10.66 -13.40 -23.08
C ASP A 257 10.38 -11.97 -23.58
N LEU A 258 11.24 -11.42 -24.45
CA LEU A 258 11.06 -10.14 -25.17
C LEU A 258 9.83 -10.15 -26.08
N ALA A 259 9.59 -11.24 -26.81
CA ALA A 259 8.46 -11.35 -27.75
C ALA A 259 7.07 -11.26 -27.09
N LYS A 260 6.98 -11.40 -25.77
CA LYS A 260 5.74 -11.23 -24.98
C LYS A 260 5.55 -9.81 -24.44
N LEU A 261 6.57 -8.94 -24.52
CA LEU A 261 6.51 -7.60 -23.96
C LEU A 261 5.70 -6.64 -24.86
N PRO A 262 5.00 -5.65 -24.28
CA PRO A 262 4.53 -4.50 -25.06
C PRO A 262 5.69 -3.82 -25.80
N VAL A 263 5.42 -3.33 -27.01
CA VAL A 263 6.46 -2.82 -27.92
C VAL A 263 7.38 -1.75 -27.30
N GLY A 264 6.86 -0.88 -26.43
CA GLY A 264 7.68 0.13 -25.73
C GLY A 264 8.66 -0.46 -24.72
N LEU A 265 8.30 -1.55 -24.04
CA LEU A 265 9.22 -2.28 -23.15
C LEU A 265 10.18 -3.17 -23.93
N ALA A 266 9.74 -3.75 -25.05
CA ALA A 266 10.62 -4.50 -25.95
C ALA A 266 11.72 -3.58 -26.51
N GLU A 267 11.34 -2.44 -27.11
CA GLU A 267 12.29 -1.42 -27.60
C GLU A 267 13.25 -0.94 -26.50
N ALA A 268 12.73 -0.67 -25.30
CA ALA A 268 13.56 -0.26 -24.17
C ALA A 268 14.55 -1.36 -23.73
N ALA A 269 14.15 -2.63 -23.80
CA ALA A 269 15.02 -3.77 -23.48
C ALA A 269 16.12 -4.01 -24.54
N LEU A 270 15.86 -3.68 -25.82
CA LEU A 270 16.85 -3.79 -26.91
C LEU A 270 18.09 -2.89 -26.68
N SER A 271 18.01 -1.89 -25.79
CA SER A 271 19.16 -1.06 -25.37
C SER A 271 20.22 -1.82 -24.56
N GLY A 272 19.93 -3.04 -24.09
CA GLY A 272 20.79 -3.81 -23.20
C GLY A 272 20.81 -3.33 -21.74
N GLN A 273 20.00 -2.32 -21.39
CA GLN A 273 19.93 -1.72 -20.05
C GLN A 273 19.03 -2.47 -19.05
N LEU A 274 18.39 -3.58 -19.45
CA LEU A 274 17.57 -4.41 -18.57
C LEU A 274 18.22 -5.79 -18.40
N SER A 275 18.29 -6.29 -17.17
CA SER A 275 18.81 -7.63 -16.90
C SER A 275 17.86 -8.72 -17.42
N VAL A 276 18.39 -9.93 -17.61
CA VAL A 276 17.61 -11.13 -17.95
C VAL A 276 16.49 -11.38 -16.93
N ARG A 277 16.74 -11.07 -15.65
CA ARG A 277 15.74 -11.20 -14.57
C ARG A 277 14.60 -10.19 -14.74
N CYS A 278 14.90 -8.92 -15.00
CA CYS A 278 13.88 -7.91 -15.30
C CYS A 278 13.05 -8.27 -16.54
N MET A 279 13.69 -8.63 -17.65
CA MET A 279 13.00 -9.03 -18.88
C MET A 279 12.03 -10.19 -18.63
N ARG A 280 12.45 -11.22 -17.90
CA ARG A 280 11.60 -12.37 -17.52
C ARG A 280 10.43 -11.96 -16.61
N MET A 281 10.66 -11.09 -15.63
CA MET A 281 9.60 -10.57 -14.75
C MET A 281 8.56 -9.75 -15.52
N LEU A 282 8.98 -8.87 -16.43
CA LEU A 282 8.09 -8.12 -17.31
C LEU A 282 7.31 -9.06 -18.26
N SER A 283 7.93 -10.16 -18.67
CA SER A 283 7.30 -11.22 -19.48
C SER A 283 6.21 -11.99 -18.71
N ASN A 284 6.37 -12.15 -17.39
CA ASN A 284 5.35 -12.72 -16.51
C ASN A 284 4.23 -11.71 -16.22
N LEU A 285 4.55 -10.42 -16.06
CA LEU A 285 3.57 -9.33 -15.94
C LEU A 285 2.59 -9.27 -17.12
N ALA A 286 3.08 -9.47 -18.35
CA ALA A 286 2.22 -9.57 -19.54
C ALA A 286 1.19 -10.71 -19.46
N GLN A 287 1.52 -11.83 -18.80
CA GLN A 287 0.65 -13.00 -18.67
C GLN A 287 -0.52 -12.80 -17.71
N TRP A 288 -0.51 -11.79 -16.84
CA TRP A 288 -1.66 -11.48 -15.97
C TRP A 288 -2.33 -10.15 -16.30
N ALA A 289 -1.63 -9.21 -16.94
CA ALA A 289 -2.22 -7.94 -17.40
C ALA A 289 -3.46 -8.15 -18.31
N HIS A 290 -3.49 -9.23 -19.09
CA HIS A 290 -4.64 -9.55 -19.94
C HIS A 290 -5.91 -9.95 -19.16
N LEU A 291 -5.77 -10.55 -17.97
CA LEU A 291 -6.89 -10.89 -17.07
C LEU A 291 -7.68 -9.64 -16.63
N ALA A 292 -7.05 -8.47 -16.69
CA ALA A 292 -7.71 -7.21 -16.38
C ALA A 292 -8.77 -6.80 -17.43
N ASN A 293 -8.76 -7.39 -18.63
CA ASN A 293 -9.70 -7.10 -19.72
C ASN A 293 -10.73 -8.21 -19.98
N ILE A 294 -10.42 -9.47 -19.62
CA ILE A 294 -11.33 -10.61 -19.81
C ILE A 294 -12.49 -10.57 -18.80
N GLN A 295 -13.71 -10.90 -19.24
CA GLN A 295 -14.82 -11.21 -18.33
C GLN A 295 -14.83 -12.71 -18.00
N ALA A 296 -15.15 -13.06 -16.76
CA ALA A 296 -15.24 -14.47 -16.35
C ALA A 296 -16.50 -15.13 -16.93
N SER A 297 -16.39 -16.37 -17.40
CA SER A 297 -17.53 -17.14 -17.95
C SER A 297 -18.38 -17.82 -16.88
N SER A 298 -17.81 -18.10 -15.71
CA SER A 298 -18.48 -18.75 -14.57
C SER A 298 -18.04 -18.14 -13.23
N THR A 299 -18.72 -18.52 -12.14
CA THR A 299 -18.33 -18.14 -10.78
C THR A 299 -16.96 -18.70 -10.37
N GLU A 300 -16.63 -19.92 -10.83
CA GLU A 300 -15.31 -20.54 -10.57
C GLU A 300 -14.20 -19.82 -11.33
N ASP A 301 -14.45 -19.45 -12.60
CA ASP A 301 -13.53 -18.61 -13.38
C ASP A 301 -13.33 -17.24 -12.72
N ALA A 302 -14.40 -16.65 -12.17
CA ALA A 302 -14.34 -15.37 -11.48
C ALA A 302 -13.47 -15.47 -10.21
N MET A 303 -13.69 -16.49 -9.39
CA MET A 303 -12.88 -16.76 -8.20
C MET A 303 -11.40 -16.93 -8.56
N MET A 304 -11.10 -17.79 -9.53
CA MET A 304 -9.72 -18.03 -9.98
C MET A 304 -9.08 -16.76 -10.53
N ARG A 305 -9.80 -16.00 -11.37
CA ARG A 305 -9.35 -14.71 -11.91
C ARG A 305 -9.04 -13.70 -10.81
N TYR A 306 -9.89 -13.56 -9.80
CA TYR A 306 -9.64 -12.63 -8.69
C TYR A 306 -8.48 -13.09 -7.80
N CYS A 307 -8.33 -14.40 -7.54
CA CYS A 307 -7.18 -14.94 -6.82
C CYS A 307 -5.86 -14.68 -7.55
N ARG A 308 -5.83 -14.85 -8.88
CA ARG A 308 -4.69 -14.52 -9.73
C ARG A 308 -4.38 -13.02 -9.74
N LEU A 309 -5.39 -12.16 -9.95
CA LEU A 309 -5.26 -10.69 -9.89
C LEU A 309 -4.90 -10.15 -8.48
N PHE A 310 -5.11 -10.93 -7.43
CA PHE A 310 -4.67 -10.62 -6.07
C PHE A 310 -3.20 -11.06 -5.86
N CYS A 311 -2.81 -12.24 -6.34
CA CYS A 311 -1.49 -12.85 -6.14
C CYS A 311 -0.40 -12.34 -7.10
N GLU A 312 -0.59 -12.53 -8.41
CA GLU A 312 0.47 -12.38 -9.42
C GLU A 312 1.04 -10.94 -9.48
N PRO A 313 0.24 -9.87 -9.28
CA PRO A 313 0.81 -8.53 -9.15
C PRO A 313 1.70 -8.37 -7.92
N ARG A 314 1.29 -8.91 -6.77
CA ARG A 314 2.05 -8.80 -5.52
C ARG A 314 3.38 -9.54 -5.59
N GLU A 315 3.39 -10.72 -6.20
CA GLU A 315 4.62 -11.46 -6.49
C GLU A 315 5.54 -10.67 -7.44
N PHE A 316 5.00 -10.08 -8.51
CA PHE A 316 5.77 -9.19 -9.38
C PHE A 316 6.36 -7.99 -8.61
N ALA A 317 5.58 -7.33 -7.75
CA ALA A 317 6.04 -6.16 -6.99
C ALA A 317 7.14 -6.54 -5.98
N ARG A 318 7.00 -7.69 -5.30
CA ARG A 318 8.06 -8.29 -4.47
C ARG A 318 9.33 -8.49 -5.29
N ASP A 319 9.23 -9.17 -6.43
CA ASP A 319 10.39 -9.54 -7.25
C ASP A 319 11.08 -8.30 -7.82
N ALA A 320 10.32 -7.27 -8.18
CA ALA A 320 10.82 -5.96 -8.60
C ALA A 320 11.64 -5.28 -7.51
N VAL A 321 11.16 -5.28 -6.25
CA VAL A 321 11.90 -4.67 -5.14
C VAL A 321 13.10 -5.52 -4.70
N MET A 322 13.02 -6.84 -4.78
CA MET A 322 14.19 -7.71 -4.56
C MET A 322 15.28 -7.46 -5.62
N LEU A 323 14.90 -7.26 -6.88
CA LEU A 323 15.86 -6.89 -7.93
C LEU A 323 16.47 -5.49 -7.68
N LEU A 324 15.68 -4.49 -7.27
CA LEU A 324 16.21 -3.17 -6.87
C LEU A 324 17.23 -3.26 -5.72
N LEU A 325 16.96 -4.13 -4.74
CA LEU A 325 17.85 -4.39 -3.62
C LEU A 325 19.15 -5.06 -4.08
N ASP A 326 19.07 -6.04 -4.99
CA ASP A 326 20.24 -6.72 -5.55
C ASP A 326 21.06 -5.81 -6.47
N LEU A 327 20.43 -4.90 -7.24
CA LEU A 327 21.09 -3.87 -8.04
C LEU A 327 21.95 -2.96 -7.14
N ARG A 328 21.34 -2.47 -6.04
CA ARG A 328 22.03 -1.66 -5.04
C ARG A 328 23.19 -2.41 -4.38
N ARG A 329 22.98 -3.66 -3.94
CA ARG A 329 24.03 -4.50 -3.33
C ARG A 329 25.18 -4.80 -4.30
N SER A 330 24.88 -4.86 -5.59
CA SER A 330 25.88 -5.00 -6.67
C SER A 330 26.60 -3.68 -7.01
N ASN A 331 26.25 -2.56 -6.36
CA ASN A 331 26.69 -1.20 -6.69
C ASN A 331 26.41 -0.80 -8.15
N ILE A 332 25.35 -1.34 -8.76
CA ILE A 332 24.91 -0.94 -10.10
C ILE A 332 24.20 0.42 -9.98
N PRO A 333 24.62 1.45 -10.74
CA PRO A 333 24.06 2.79 -10.61
C PRO A 333 22.58 2.86 -11.04
N PRO A 334 21.82 3.87 -10.57
CA PRO A 334 20.48 4.14 -11.06
C PRO A 334 20.43 4.25 -12.59
N GLY A 335 19.38 3.70 -13.19
CA GLY A 335 19.18 3.64 -14.63
C GLY A 335 17.77 3.17 -14.97
N LEU A 336 17.50 2.89 -16.25
CA LEU A 336 16.15 2.50 -16.71
C LEU A 336 15.56 1.34 -15.89
N GLU A 337 16.34 0.30 -15.59
CA GLU A 337 15.87 -0.85 -14.81
C GLU A 337 15.38 -0.46 -13.42
N HIS A 338 16.05 0.49 -12.77
CA HIS A 338 15.63 1.04 -11.48
C HIS A 338 14.29 1.79 -11.58
N VAL A 339 14.13 2.58 -12.64
CA VAL A 339 12.88 3.32 -12.91
C VAL A 339 11.72 2.36 -13.21
N VAL A 340 11.95 1.33 -14.03
CA VAL A 340 10.95 0.33 -14.40
C VAL A 340 10.51 -0.48 -13.18
N CYS A 341 11.44 -1.08 -12.44
CA CYS A 341 11.11 -1.93 -11.30
C CYS A 341 10.41 -1.14 -10.19
N LEU A 342 10.91 0.05 -9.83
CA LEU A 342 10.31 0.86 -8.77
C LEU A 342 8.97 1.47 -9.19
N GLY A 343 8.88 1.97 -10.43
CA GLY A 343 7.65 2.54 -10.96
C GLY A 343 6.51 1.54 -11.05
N LEU A 344 6.77 0.33 -11.56
CA LEU A 344 5.76 -0.73 -11.61
C LEU A 344 5.40 -1.25 -10.21
N ALA A 345 6.37 -1.36 -9.29
CA ALA A 345 6.09 -1.70 -7.90
C ALA A 345 5.16 -0.66 -7.23
N ILE A 346 5.35 0.64 -7.49
CA ILE A 346 4.47 1.72 -7.00
C ILE A 346 3.05 1.59 -7.60
N ILE A 347 2.93 1.37 -8.91
CA ILE A 347 1.63 1.19 -9.59
C ILE A 347 0.86 -0.01 -9.01
N VAL A 348 1.55 -1.11 -8.75
CA VAL A 348 0.97 -2.33 -8.17
C VAL A 348 0.71 -2.21 -6.67
N ARG A 349 1.43 -1.34 -5.95
CA ARG A 349 1.25 -1.13 -4.51
C ARG A 349 0.02 -0.27 -4.17
N HIS A 350 -0.27 0.76 -4.95
CA HIS A 350 -1.44 1.63 -4.73
C HIS A 350 -2.73 0.90 -5.15
N LEU A 351 -3.26 0.02 -4.29
CA LEU A 351 -4.43 -0.86 -4.54
C LEU A 351 -5.72 -0.47 -3.81
N SER A 352 -5.78 0.65 -3.09
CA SER A 352 -7.09 1.16 -2.62
C SER A 352 -7.02 2.61 -2.21
N GLY A 353 -8.11 3.34 -2.47
CA GLY A 353 -8.36 4.66 -1.88
C GLY A 353 -8.55 4.63 -0.35
N GLN A 354 -8.74 3.46 0.24
CA GLN A 354 -8.98 3.28 1.68
C GLN A 354 -7.70 3.01 2.50
N ASN A 355 -6.55 2.82 1.83
CA ASN A 355 -5.27 2.66 2.52
C ASN A 355 -4.62 4.02 2.80
N ARG A 356 -4.35 4.29 4.08
CA ARG A 356 -3.62 5.49 4.52
C ARG A 356 -2.23 5.52 3.87
N THR A 357 -1.91 6.63 3.20
CA THR A 357 -0.56 6.91 2.71
C THR A 357 0.43 6.84 3.88
N ASN A 358 1.54 6.12 3.67
CA ASN A 358 2.54 5.85 4.70
C ASN A 358 3.94 6.23 4.22
N ILE A 359 4.92 6.09 5.13
CA ILE A 359 6.31 6.51 4.91
C ILE A 359 6.92 5.92 3.62
N PHE A 360 6.56 4.70 3.27
CA PHE A 360 7.08 4.04 2.07
C PHE A 360 6.51 4.63 0.78
N ASP A 361 5.30 5.20 0.76
CA ASP A 361 4.73 5.82 -0.46
C ASP A 361 5.55 7.04 -0.87
N HIS A 362 5.77 7.94 0.10
CA HIS A 362 6.62 9.11 -0.09
C HIS A 362 8.07 8.72 -0.41
N ALA A 363 8.68 7.80 0.36
CA ALA A 363 10.06 7.40 0.15
C ALA A 363 10.27 6.68 -1.21
N SER A 364 9.32 5.88 -1.67
CA SER A 364 9.39 5.23 -3.00
C SER A 364 9.28 6.24 -4.13
N LEU A 365 8.40 7.24 -4.03
CA LEU A 365 8.28 8.31 -5.03
C LEU A 365 9.51 9.22 -5.07
N THR A 366 10.09 9.56 -3.91
CA THR A 366 11.35 10.31 -3.83
C THR A 366 12.51 9.51 -4.45
N ALA A 367 12.62 8.21 -4.17
CA ALA A 367 13.63 7.35 -4.78
C ALA A 367 13.42 7.21 -6.30
N LEU A 368 12.18 7.09 -6.77
CA LEU A 368 11.87 7.05 -8.20
C LEU A 368 12.25 8.35 -8.90
N MET A 369 11.90 9.51 -8.31
CA MET A 369 12.30 10.82 -8.82
C MET A 369 13.83 10.96 -8.92
N ALA A 370 14.57 10.47 -7.92
CA ALA A 370 16.03 10.44 -7.96
C ALA A 370 16.56 9.52 -9.07
N ASN A 371 16.00 8.31 -9.20
CA ASN A 371 16.39 7.35 -10.25
C ASN A 371 16.11 7.88 -11.66
N VAL A 372 14.99 8.60 -11.87
CA VAL A 372 14.66 9.25 -13.15
C VAL A 372 15.65 10.38 -13.45
N LYS A 373 15.96 11.23 -12.47
CA LYS A 373 16.91 12.36 -12.63
C LYS A 373 18.36 11.94 -12.83
N ALA A 374 18.72 10.70 -12.45
CA ALA A 374 20.06 10.14 -12.68
C ALA A 374 20.28 9.67 -14.14
N ILE A 375 19.24 9.66 -14.97
CA ILE A 375 19.34 9.35 -16.40
C ILE A 375 19.52 10.67 -17.16
N ASP A 376 20.77 11.12 -17.34
CA ASP A 376 21.10 12.43 -17.92
C ASP A 376 20.57 12.63 -19.35
N THR A 377 20.70 11.59 -20.19
CA THR A 377 20.39 11.63 -21.63
C THR A 377 19.57 10.42 -22.05
N PRO A 378 18.30 10.31 -21.61
CA PRO A 378 17.45 9.16 -21.92
C PRO A 378 17.23 9.06 -23.43
N SER A 379 17.38 7.87 -23.98
CA SER A 379 16.95 7.54 -25.33
C SER A 379 15.45 7.75 -25.51
N VAL A 380 14.97 7.66 -26.75
CA VAL A 380 13.53 7.78 -27.05
C VAL A 380 12.71 6.72 -26.30
N ALA A 381 13.19 5.46 -26.27
CA ALA A 381 12.48 4.37 -25.58
C ALA A 381 12.48 4.55 -24.05
N GLU A 382 13.60 4.98 -23.47
CA GLU A 382 13.67 5.31 -22.02
C GLU A 382 12.76 6.47 -21.65
N SER A 383 12.76 7.54 -22.46
CA SER A 383 11.87 8.69 -22.30
C SER A 383 10.40 8.26 -22.33
N GLU A 384 10.02 7.41 -23.29
CA GLU A 384 8.65 6.88 -23.40
C GLU A 384 8.23 6.04 -22.19
N VAL A 385 9.14 5.22 -21.63
CA VAL A 385 8.90 4.47 -20.39
C VAL A 385 8.70 5.43 -19.21
N ILE A 386 9.57 6.43 -19.04
CA ILE A 386 9.49 7.42 -17.96
C ILE A 386 8.16 8.19 -18.02
N ILE A 387 7.78 8.65 -19.22
CA ILE A 387 6.53 9.39 -19.46
C ILE A 387 5.30 8.54 -19.10
N TRP A 388 5.29 7.27 -19.53
CA TRP A 388 4.17 6.36 -19.24
C TRP A 388 4.06 6.05 -17.74
N LEU A 389 5.18 5.72 -17.07
CA LEU A 389 5.18 5.44 -15.64
C LEU A 389 4.73 6.65 -14.82
N ALA A 390 5.25 7.85 -15.09
CA ALA A 390 4.87 9.06 -14.38
C ALA A 390 3.37 9.36 -14.45
N LEU A 391 2.74 9.16 -15.62
CA LEU A 391 1.30 9.35 -15.79
C LEU A 391 0.48 8.33 -14.98
N VAL A 392 0.81 7.04 -15.08
CA VAL A 392 0.07 5.98 -14.40
C VAL A 392 0.26 6.06 -12.88
N ILE A 393 1.45 6.41 -12.41
CA ILE A 393 1.75 6.65 -10.99
C ILE A 393 0.98 7.86 -10.47
N ASN A 394 0.99 8.99 -11.18
CA ASN A 394 0.24 10.18 -10.77
C ASN A 394 -1.25 9.87 -10.59
N TRP A 395 -1.84 9.19 -11.57
CA TRP A 395 -3.22 8.74 -11.53
C TRP A 395 -3.52 7.83 -10.32
N ARG A 396 -2.71 6.78 -10.08
CA ARG A 396 -2.92 5.85 -8.94
C ARG A 396 -2.67 6.49 -7.57
N ALA A 397 -1.71 7.40 -7.46
CA ALA A 397 -1.45 8.13 -6.21
C ALA A 397 -2.62 9.05 -5.82
N HIS A 398 -3.33 9.63 -6.80
CA HIS A 398 -4.50 10.46 -6.53
C HIS A 398 -5.75 9.68 -6.14
N THR A 399 -5.92 8.46 -6.65
CA THR A 399 -6.98 7.57 -6.17
C THR A 399 -6.76 7.13 -4.71
N ALA A 400 -5.54 7.28 -4.17
CA ALA A 400 -5.16 7.03 -2.78
C ALA A 400 -5.15 8.28 -1.87
N GLY A 401 -5.91 9.33 -2.22
CA GLY A 401 -6.01 10.57 -1.43
C GLY A 401 -5.02 11.68 -1.83
N GLY A 402 -4.15 11.44 -2.82
CA GLY A 402 -3.20 12.42 -3.33
C GLY A 402 -1.84 12.36 -2.63
N VAL A 403 -0.77 12.32 -3.40
CA VAL A 403 0.61 12.35 -2.89
C VAL A 403 1.40 13.40 -3.67
N PRO A 404 1.84 14.52 -3.04
CA PRO A 404 2.51 15.61 -3.75
C PRO A 404 3.74 15.17 -4.58
N ALA A 405 4.52 14.22 -4.08
CA ALA A 405 5.68 13.67 -4.81
C ALA A 405 5.31 12.98 -6.14
N ALA A 406 4.06 12.52 -6.32
CA ALA A 406 3.57 11.98 -7.58
C ALA A 406 3.12 13.09 -8.55
N ASP A 407 2.76 14.28 -8.04
CA ASP A 407 2.58 15.49 -8.85
C ASP A 407 3.92 16.04 -9.31
N ASP A 408 4.92 16.13 -8.42
CA ASP A 408 6.28 16.55 -8.77
C ASP A 408 6.87 15.69 -9.90
N LEU A 409 6.62 14.37 -9.88
CA LEU A 409 7.06 13.43 -10.91
C LEU A 409 6.41 13.71 -12.28
N LEU A 410 5.10 13.96 -12.32
CA LEU A 410 4.40 14.28 -13.56
C LEU A 410 4.80 15.66 -14.09
N ASP A 411 4.94 16.65 -13.19
CA ASP A 411 5.31 18.02 -13.55
C ASP A 411 6.74 18.06 -14.11
N TYR A 412 7.70 17.35 -13.50
CA TYR A 412 9.04 17.15 -14.05
C TYR A 412 9.01 16.52 -15.44
N VAL A 413 8.18 15.51 -15.67
CA VAL A 413 8.05 14.86 -16.98
C VAL A 413 7.47 15.82 -18.04
N LEU A 414 6.50 16.65 -17.68
CA LEU A 414 5.91 17.64 -18.58
C LEU A 414 6.88 18.79 -18.91
N ASP A 415 7.75 19.17 -17.97
CA ASP A 415 8.85 20.10 -18.21
C ASP A 415 9.91 19.48 -19.12
N SER A 416 10.41 18.28 -18.79
CA SER A 416 11.58 17.68 -19.43
C SER A 416 11.30 17.07 -20.81
N PHE A 417 10.11 16.53 -21.06
CA PHE A 417 9.82 15.78 -22.28
C PHE A 417 8.76 16.47 -23.16
N PRO A 418 9.14 17.12 -24.29
CA PRO A 418 8.19 17.79 -25.18
C PRO A 418 7.05 16.91 -25.69
N ALA A 419 7.30 15.60 -25.88
CA ALA A 419 6.29 14.63 -26.30
C ALA A 419 5.15 14.46 -25.27
N ALA A 420 5.41 14.71 -23.98
CA ALA A 420 4.41 14.64 -22.92
C ALA A 420 3.45 15.84 -22.91
N ARG A 421 3.78 16.95 -23.57
CA ARG A 421 3.00 18.20 -23.53
C ARG A 421 1.75 18.20 -24.41
N SER A 422 1.44 17.11 -25.11
CA SER A 422 0.22 16.95 -25.89
C SER A 422 -0.46 15.61 -25.63
N TRP A 423 -1.80 15.61 -25.51
CA TRP A 423 -2.56 14.37 -25.33
C TRP A 423 -2.35 13.37 -26.48
N LYS A 424 -2.19 13.86 -27.71
CA LYS A 424 -1.88 13.03 -28.89
C LYS A 424 -0.52 12.33 -28.75
N GLY A 425 0.49 13.02 -28.21
CA GLY A 425 1.80 12.45 -27.90
C GLY A 425 1.70 11.40 -26.80
N ILE A 426 1.13 11.75 -25.65
CA ILE A 426 0.87 10.84 -24.52
C ILE A 426 0.13 9.58 -24.97
N THR A 427 -0.98 9.72 -25.70
CA THR A 427 -1.77 8.56 -26.16
C THR A 427 -0.97 7.65 -27.10
N LYS A 428 -0.13 8.23 -27.98
CA LYS A 428 0.76 7.44 -28.84
C LYS A 428 1.77 6.65 -28.01
N ILE A 429 2.37 7.29 -27.00
CA ILE A 429 3.35 6.66 -26.09
C ILE A 429 2.70 5.55 -25.26
N CYS A 430 1.62 5.86 -24.53
CA CYS A 430 0.98 4.90 -23.64
C CYS A 430 0.41 3.66 -24.36
N ARG A 431 0.05 3.78 -25.66
CA ARG A 431 -0.35 2.64 -26.50
C ARG A 431 0.79 1.69 -26.88
N LYS A 432 2.05 2.05 -26.64
CA LYS A 432 3.20 1.15 -26.75
C LYS A 432 3.38 0.24 -25.53
N PHE A 433 2.66 0.53 -24.44
CA PHE A 433 2.70 -0.17 -23.16
C PHE A 433 1.37 -0.90 -22.88
N TRP A 434 1.14 -1.37 -21.65
CA TRP A 434 -0.16 -1.94 -21.27
C TRP A 434 -1.25 -0.86 -21.26
N TRP A 435 -2.01 -0.80 -22.35
CA TRP A 435 -3.11 0.13 -22.57
C TRP A 435 -4.46 -0.49 -22.22
N PHE A 436 -5.25 0.21 -21.39
CA PHE A 436 -6.60 -0.21 -21.01
C PHE A 436 -7.58 0.89 -21.40
N GLY A 437 -8.36 0.69 -22.47
CA GLY A 437 -9.21 1.74 -23.04
C GLY A 437 -10.19 2.38 -22.05
N ARG A 438 -10.69 1.61 -21.07
CA ARG A 438 -11.54 2.11 -19.97
C ARG A 438 -10.89 3.20 -19.10
N LEU A 439 -9.56 3.30 -19.10
CA LEU A 439 -8.80 4.26 -18.31
C LEU A 439 -8.46 5.54 -19.07
N GLU A 440 -8.69 5.60 -20.39
CA GLU A 440 -8.26 6.71 -21.26
C GLU A 440 -8.73 8.07 -20.74
N GLN A 441 -10.00 8.17 -20.34
CA GLN A 441 -10.59 9.42 -19.83
C GLN A 441 -9.97 9.85 -18.49
N GLN A 442 -9.67 8.89 -17.60
CA GLN A 442 -9.04 9.18 -16.31
C GLN A 442 -7.59 9.64 -16.52
N TRP A 443 -6.81 8.91 -17.33
CA TRP A 443 -5.43 9.29 -17.65
C TRP A 443 -5.37 10.68 -18.31
N LYS A 444 -6.33 11.01 -19.19
CA LYS A 444 -6.46 12.35 -19.78
C LYS A 444 -6.71 13.43 -18.73
N LEU A 445 -7.59 13.17 -17.75
CA LEU A 445 -7.89 14.10 -16.66
C LEU A 445 -6.65 14.41 -15.81
N TYR A 446 -5.87 13.39 -15.42
CA TYR A 446 -4.67 13.59 -14.61
C TYR A 446 -3.52 14.24 -15.38
N TRP A 447 -3.32 13.86 -16.65
CA TRP A 447 -2.42 14.56 -17.56
C TRP A 447 -2.76 16.06 -17.68
N GLN A 448 -4.05 16.38 -17.88
CA GLN A 448 -4.50 17.77 -18.01
C GLN A 448 -4.26 18.57 -16.72
N ARG A 449 -4.53 17.99 -15.54
CA ARG A 449 -4.25 18.60 -14.23
C ARG A 449 -2.77 18.96 -14.07
N GLY A 450 -1.85 18.03 -14.39
CA GLY A 450 -0.41 18.31 -14.37
C GLY A 450 -0.01 19.41 -15.35
N LEU A 451 -0.54 19.38 -16.57
CA LEU A 451 -0.26 20.41 -17.57
C LEU A 451 -0.70 21.80 -17.11
N ASP A 452 -1.83 21.90 -16.40
CA ASP A 452 -2.36 23.17 -15.91
C ASP A 452 -1.58 23.69 -14.69
N ARG A 453 -1.02 22.82 -13.83
CA ARG A 453 -0.04 23.21 -12.80
C ARG A 453 1.26 23.76 -13.39
N VAL A 454 1.83 23.07 -14.39
CA VAL A 454 3.06 23.51 -15.06
C VAL A 454 2.86 24.89 -15.70
N LYS A 455 1.70 25.11 -16.36
CA LYS A 455 1.32 26.43 -16.88
C LYS A 455 1.22 27.48 -15.78
N SER A 456 0.45 27.23 -14.71
CA SER A 456 0.24 28.23 -13.65
C SER A 456 1.54 28.63 -12.95
N ARG A 457 2.43 27.67 -12.68
CA ARG A 457 3.78 27.91 -12.17
C ARG A 457 4.61 28.79 -13.12
N SER A 458 4.58 28.50 -14.43
CA SER A 458 5.29 29.31 -15.44
C SER A 458 4.74 30.73 -15.56
N SER A 459 3.42 30.92 -15.37
CA SER A 459 2.77 32.23 -15.39
C SER A 459 3.09 33.04 -14.14
N GLY A 460 3.04 32.42 -12.95
CA GLY A 460 3.39 33.06 -11.68
C GLY A 460 4.86 33.49 -11.61
N SER A 461 5.78 32.63 -12.08
CA SER A 461 7.21 32.94 -12.17
C SER A 461 7.48 34.19 -13.03
N ARG A 462 6.88 34.28 -14.23
CA ARG A 462 7.00 35.48 -15.10
C ARG A 462 6.38 36.74 -14.49
N LEU A 463 5.40 36.61 -13.60
CA LEU A 463 4.75 37.73 -12.93
C LEU A 463 5.65 38.31 -11.84
N LEU A 464 6.28 37.43 -11.05
CA LEU A 464 7.30 37.78 -10.06
C LEU A 464 8.55 38.38 -10.71
N GLU A 465 9.02 37.79 -11.82
CA GLU A 465 10.18 38.28 -12.59
C GLU A 465 9.92 39.70 -13.16
N ARG A 466 8.72 39.96 -13.67
CA ARG A 466 8.30 41.32 -14.07
C ARG A 466 8.20 42.29 -12.90
N GLN A 467 7.73 41.85 -11.74
CA GLN A 467 7.69 42.69 -10.53
C GLN A 467 9.10 43.02 -10.02
N ALA A 468 10.03 42.06 -10.05
CA ALA A 468 11.43 42.28 -9.71
C ALA A 468 12.11 43.26 -10.67
N LEU A 469 11.91 43.12 -11.98
CA LEU A 469 12.44 44.06 -12.98
C LEU A 469 11.90 45.48 -12.79
N ASN A 470 10.61 45.64 -12.45
CA ASN A 470 10.01 46.94 -12.15
C ASN A 470 10.49 47.57 -10.83
N LEU A 471 11.06 46.77 -9.91
CA LEU A 471 11.68 47.24 -8.66
C LEU A 471 13.14 47.65 -8.83
N VAL A 472 13.83 47.16 -9.87
CA VAL A 472 15.22 47.53 -10.21
C VAL A 472 15.27 48.77 -11.13
N GLN A 473 14.14 49.17 -11.71
CA GLN A 473 13.99 50.39 -12.53
C GLN A 473 13.43 51.60 -11.76
N ARG A 474 13.42 51.54 -10.42
CA ARG A 474 13.07 52.63 -9.50
C ARG A 474 14.24 52.88 -8.54
#